data_AF-A0A2I1GZ50-F1
#
_entry.id   AF-A0A2I1GZ50-F1
#
_cell.length_a   1.000
_cell.length_b   1.000
_cell.length_c   1.000
_cell.angle_alpha   90.00
_cell.angle_beta   90.00
_cell.angle_gamma   90.00
#
_symmetry.space_group_name_H-M   'P 1'
#
loop_
_entity.id
_entity.type
_entity.pdbx_description
1 polymer ?
#
loop_
_entity_poly.entity_id
_entity_poly.type
_entity_poly.pdbx_seq_one_letter_code
_entity_poly.pdbx_strand_id
1 'polypeptide(L)'
;MPRIEYQLAAIVLKKDECNKMMTRINAIIKKRAGLSKSTPNFIIYEKDLLGAKHIYDLQIEMLCKNLIYQGNGNEKLKLFFKIKLIQEQNKIWTLRCPGEIKVTGNRKNNWIFDALKILDNEEIKLCNHEIIGIHNNHRIKGGTIDLLDILDKKFINTSAASRKSKDIMFIEDLLEADGINMLKWKHLIKEKGLNTKGRIPKWFKNIESTLLEDKEGISRKIKNNYISVIQKKNININYFDENEKISKNQIITWNDLNEFPLFVEDRKKSFSKHYKRIGRHLIMDGDEYDLHNSPNLIPCEGCFRNIGKKKEKKECLIYINNDFSRKIEKRKENEFIKPYETLNNILKKNTWLRNQMEEERVDTAFNKRIEIIKKIKKNNNILKKKKKKKKKIIIDPLLSQK
;
A
#
# COMPACT_ATOMS: atom_id res chain seq x y z
N MET A 1 -13.16 48.92 -0.05
CA MET A 1 -12.84 47.56 -0.55
C MET A 1 -11.73 46.82 0.22
N PRO A 2 -10.64 47.45 0.74
CA PRO A 2 -9.51 46.71 1.34
C PRO A 2 -9.89 45.79 2.50
N ARG A 3 -10.85 46.19 3.35
CA ARG A 3 -11.31 45.38 4.49
C ARG A 3 -12.03 44.10 4.06
N ILE A 4 -12.76 44.14 2.95
CA ILE A 4 -13.49 42.97 2.43
C ILE A 4 -12.50 42.01 1.79
N GLU A 5 -11.56 42.52 0.99
CA GLU A 5 -10.48 41.73 0.39
C GLU A 5 -9.64 40.99 1.44
N TYR A 6 -9.30 41.67 2.54
CA TYR A 6 -8.58 41.06 3.67
C TYR A 6 -9.41 39.95 4.35
N GLN A 7 -10.72 40.11 4.49
CA GLN A 7 -11.59 39.08 5.06
C GLN A 7 -11.77 37.88 4.12
N LEU A 8 -11.90 38.12 2.81
CA LEU A 8 -11.99 37.08 1.78
C LEU A 8 -10.68 36.29 1.62
N ALA A 9 -9.54 36.86 2.05
CA ALA A 9 -8.28 36.12 2.11
C ALA A 9 -8.29 35.00 3.18
N ALA A 10 -9.10 35.14 4.24
CA ALA A 10 -9.15 34.22 5.37
C ALA A 10 -10.42 33.36 5.44
N ILE A 11 -11.49 33.76 4.74
CA ILE A 11 -12.79 33.10 4.75
C ILE A 11 -13.12 32.62 3.34
N VAL A 12 -13.66 31.41 3.23
CA VAL A 12 -14.08 30.82 1.96
C VAL A 12 -15.61 30.74 1.93
N LEU A 13 -16.26 31.57 1.12
CA LEU A 13 -17.71 31.64 0.95
C LEU A 13 -18.17 30.85 -0.29
N LYS A 14 -19.33 30.22 -0.21
CA LYS A 14 -19.95 29.55 -1.37
C LYS A 14 -20.49 30.58 -2.38
N LYS A 15 -20.60 30.17 -3.64
CA LYS A 15 -21.16 31.00 -4.73
C LYS A 15 -22.54 31.55 -4.38
N ASP A 16 -23.43 30.72 -3.83
CA ASP A 16 -24.77 31.14 -3.40
C ASP A 16 -24.76 32.17 -2.27
N GLU A 17 -23.82 32.05 -1.33
CA GLU A 17 -23.65 33.01 -0.23
C GLU A 17 -23.16 34.36 -0.77
N CYS A 18 -22.21 34.32 -1.71
CA CYS A 18 -21.72 35.51 -2.40
C CYS A 18 -22.84 36.19 -3.20
N ASN A 19 -23.63 35.42 -3.94
CA ASN A 19 -24.77 35.92 -4.71
C ASN A 19 -25.79 36.61 -3.79
N LYS A 20 -26.13 35.98 -2.66
CA LYS A 20 -27.03 36.57 -1.65
C LYS A 20 -26.48 37.87 -1.09
N MET A 21 -25.19 37.95 -0.77
CA MET A 21 -24.56 39.19 -0.32
C MET A 21 -24.58 40.26 -1.41
N MET A 22 -24.30 39.88 -2.66
CA MET A 22 -24.24 40.79 -3.79
C MET A 22 -25.59 41.44 -4.09
N THR A 23 -26.72 40.74 -3.87
CA THR A 23 -28.05 41.36 -4.04
C THR A 23 -28.22 42.64 -3.22
N ARG A 24 -27.78 42.62 -1.96
CA ARG A 24 -27.86 43.79 -1.06
C ARG A 24 -26.86 44.85 -1.44
N ILE A 25 -25.65 44.45 -1.82
CA ILE A 25 -24.58 45.37 -2.22
C ILE A 25 -24.94 46.09 -3.51
N ASN A 26 -25.50 45.39 -4.51
CA ASN A 26 -25.98 45.98 -5.74
C ASN A 26 -27.07 47.04 -5.49
N ALA A 27 -27.99 46.78 -4.56
CA ALA A 27 -29.00 47.78 -4.19
C ALA A 27 -28.37 49.04 -3.58
N ILE A 28 -27.33 48.88 -2.74
CA ILE A 28 -26.60 50.00 -2.14
C ILE A 28 -25.80 50.77 -3.20
N ILE A 29 -25.10 50.06 -4.10
CA ILE A 29 -24.34 50.67 -5.19
C ILE A 29 -25.26 51.48 -6.09
N LYS A 30 -26.39 50.91 -6.55
CA LYS A 30 -27.37 51.62 -7.37
C LYS A 30 -27.88 52.88 -6.68
N LYS A 31 -28.27 52.77 -5.40
CA LYS A 31 -28.74 53.92 -4.61
C LYS A 31 -27.70 55.02 -4.52
N ARG A 32 -26.42 54.67 -4.30
CA ARG A 32 -25.33 55.64 -4.19
C ARG A 32 -24.91 56.24 -5.53
N ALA A 33 -25.03 55.48 -6.61
CA ALA A 33 -24.74 55.93 -7.97
C ALA A 33 -25.91 56.72 -8.60
N GLY A 34 -27.01 56.94 -7.86
CA GLY A 34 -28.20 57.62 -8.39
C GLY A 34 -28.99 56.80 -9.41
N LEU A 35 -28.75 55.49 -9.51
CA LEU A 35 -29.41 54.60 -10.45
C LEU A 35 -30.75 54.10 -9.90
N SER A 36 -31.71 53.87 -10.79
CA SER A 36 -33.00 53.28 -10.40
C SER A 36 -32.80 51.85 -9.87
N LYS A 37 -33.69 51.40 -8.98
CA LYS A 37 -33.64 50.03 -8.47
C LYS A 37 -33.78 48.97 -9.57
N SER A 38 -34.55 49.29 -10.62
CA SER A 38 -34.79 48.45 -11.80
C SER A 38 -33.64 48.44 -12.81
N THR A 39 -32.64 49.31 -12.63
CA THR A 39 -31.46 49.36 -13.52
C THR A 39 -30.81 47.97 -13.58
N PRO A 40 -30.50 47.43 -14.77
CA PRO A 40 -29.87 46.12 -14.89
C PRO A 40 -28.55 46.00 -14.12
N ASN A 41 -28.26 44.83 -13.54
CA ASN A 41 -27.04 44.65 -12.72
C ASN A 41 -25.75 44.67 -13.55
N PHE A 42 -25.79 44.38 -14.86
CA PHE A 42 -24.58 44.37 -15.69
C PHE A 42 -23.88 45.74 -15.72
N ILE A 43 -24.65 46.83 -15.64
CA ILE A 43 -24.17 48.23 -15.60
C ILE A 43 -23.23 48.48 -14.41
N ILE A 44 -23.40 47.72 -13.32
CA ILE A 44 -22.55 47.81 -12.14
C ILE A 44 -21.16 47.21 -12.40
N TYR A 45 -21.09 46.15 -13.19
CA TYR A 45 -19.86 45.37 -13.40
C TYR A 45 -19.08 45.80 -14.64
N GLU A 46 -19.74 46.46 -15.59
CA GLU A 46 -19.11 46.92 -16.83
C GLU A 46 -17.96 47.87 -16.55
N LYS A 47 -16.78 47.58 -17.12
CA LYS A 47 -15.53 48.27 -16.80
C LYS A 47 -15.57 49.76 -17.16
N ASP A 48 -16.24 50.10 -18.25
CA ASP A 48 -16.35 51.46 -18.76
C ASP A 48 -17.46 52.29 -18.07
N LEU A 49 -18.22 51.66 -17.15
CA LEU A 49 -19.24 52.33 -16.35
C LEU A 49 -18.80 52.41 -14.90
N LEU A 50 -19.35 51.54 -14.04
CA LEU A 50 -19.02 51.53 -12.61
C LEU A 50 -17.86 50.59 -12.28
N GLY A 51 -17.56 49.61 -13.14
CA GLY A 51 -16.41 48.71 -13.03
C GLY A 51 -16.29 47.95 -11.71
N ALA A 52 -17.39 47.76 -10.97
CA ALA A 52 -17.34 47.04 -9.71
C ALA A 52 -17.09 45.56 -9.97
N LYS A 53 -16.32 44.90 -9.11
CA LYS A 53 -16.12 43.44 -9.21
C LYS A 53 -17.11 42.70 -8.33
N HIS A 54 -17.59 41.55 -8.81
CA HIS A 54 -18.38 40.65 -8.00
C HIS A 54 -17.52 40.07 -6.86
N ILE A 55 -18.12 39.90 -5.68
CA ILE A 55 -17.41 39.38 -4.50
C ILE A 55 -16.84 37.99 -4.74
N TYR A 56 -17.57 37.15 -5.48
CA TYR A 56 -17.10 35.81 -5.81
C TYR A 56 -15.83 35.86 -6.67
N ASP A 57 -15.80 36.70 -7.70
CA ASP A 57 -14.65 36.83 -8.60
C ASP A 57 -13.43 37.38 -7.85
N LEU A 58 -13.64 38.38 -6.97
CA LEU A 58 -12.62 38.87 -6.04
C LEU A 58 -12.08 37.76 -5.12
N GLN A 59 -12.95 36.88 -4.62
CA GLN A 59 -12.54 35.76 -3.80
C GLN A 59 -11.68 34.78 -4.59
N ILE A 60 -12.07 34.41 -5.82
CA ILE A 60 -11.27 33.52 -6.69
C ILE A 60 -9.87 34.11 -6.93
N GLU A 61 -9.79 35.38 -7.31
CA GLU A 61 -8.50 36.07 -7.52
C GLU A 61 -7.61 36.01 -6.27
N MET A 62 -8.20 36.23 -5.09
CA MET A 62 -7.48 36.22 -3.81
C MET A 62 -7.03 34.81 -3.40
N LEU A 63 -7.91 33.80 -3.53
CA LEU A 63 -7.60 32.41 -3.22
C LEU A 63 -6.44 31.91 -4.09
N CYS A 64 -6.46 32.19 -5.39
CA CYS A 64 -5.38 31.86 -6.32
C CYS A 64 -4.05 32.49 -5.87
N LYS A 65 -4.04 33.80 -5.63
CA LYS A 65 -2.82 34.52 -5.18
C LYS A 65 -2.27 33.96 -3.87
N ASN A 66 -3.13 33.70 -2.89
CA ASN A 66 -2.73 33.19 -1.59
C ASN A 66 -2.20 31.75 -1.66
N LEU A 67 -2.82 30.87 -2.45
CA LEU A 67 -2.35 29.49 -2.64
C LEU A 67 -1.00 29.46 -3.36
N ILE A 68 -0.82 30.28 -4.40
CA ILE A 68 0.47 30.43 -5.08
C ILE A 68 1.53 30.97 -4.10
N TYR A 69 1.19 31.97 -3.30
CA TYR A 69 2.10 32.52 -2.29
C TYR A 69 2.49 31.48 -1.23
N GLN A 70 1.54 30.66 -0.75
CA GLN A 70 1.83 29.57 0.21
C GLN A 70 2.70 28.47 -0.42
N GLY A 71 2.46 28.12 -1.68
CA GLY A 71 3.22 27.10 -2.41
C GLY A 71 4.61 27.57 -2.84
N ASN A 72 4.79 28.85 -3.18
CA ASN A 72 6.03 29.39 -3.74
C ASN A 72 6.80 30.34 -2.82
N GLY A 73 6.24 30.71 -1.67
CA GLY A 73 6.84 31.63 -0.71
C GLY A 73 8.05 31.08 0.07
N ASN A 74 8.25 31.62 1.28
CA ASN A 74 9.35 31.22 2.18
C ASN A 74 9.32 29.71 2.49
N GLU A 75 10.48 29.09 2.73
CA GLU A 75 10.63 27.67 3.08
C GLU A 75 9.69 27.22 4.20
N LYS A 76 9.53 28.03 5.25
CA LYS A 76 8.60 27.70 6.37
C LYS A 76 7.15 27.61 5.90
N LEU A 77 6.71 28.52 5.03
CA LEU A 77 5.36 28.52 4.48
C LEU A 77 5.16 27.33 3.54
N LYS A 78 6.15 27.04 2.68
CA LYS A 78 6.17 25.85 1.81
C LYS A 78 6.03 24.56 2.62
N LEU A 79 6.80 24.45 3.70
CA LEU A 79 6.76 23.29 4.58
C LEU A 79 5.39 23.14 5.23
N PHE A 80 4.82 24.22 5.75
CA PHE A 80 3.49 24.21 6.37
C PHE A 80 2.39 23.85 5.38
N PHE A 81 2.45 24.41 4.16
CA PHE A 81 1.54 24.09 3.07
C PHE A 81 1.60 22.60 2.70
N LYS A 82 2.82 22.06 2.54
CA LYS A 82 3.05 20.64 2.27
C LYS A 82 2.50 19.74 3.39
N ILE A 83 2.75 20.08 4.66
CA ILE A 83 2.23 19.34 5.82
C ILE A 83 0.70 19.31 5.78
N LYS A 84 0.05 20.46 5.53
CA LYS A 84 -1.42 20.52 5.43
C LYS A 84 -1.95 19.66 4.28
N LEU A 85 -1.32 19.68 3.10
CA LEU A 85 -1.72 18.83 1.98
C LEU A 85 -1.57 17.33 2.33
N ILE A 86 -0.46 16.92 2.94
CA ILE A 86 -0.24 15.54 3.38
C ILE A 86 -1.27 15.12 4.45
N GLN A 87 -1.60 16.00 5.38
CA GLN A 87 -2.65 15.74 6.37
C GLN A 87 -4.01 15.48 5.70
N GLU A 88 -4.35 16.24 4.66
CA GLU A 88 -5.58 16.04 3.91
C GLU A 88 -5.57 14.77 3.06
N GLN A 89 -4.43 14.43 2.42
CA GLN A 89 -4.22 13.14 1.76
C GLN A 89 -4.42 11.99 2.74
N ASN A 90 -3.85 12.09 3.95
CA ASN A 90 -3.99 11.08 5.00
C ASN A 90 -5.42 10.98 5.57
N LYS A 91 -6.19 12.07 5.54
CA LYS A 91 -7.61 12.06 5.93
C LYS A 91 -8.49 11.40 4.89
N ILE A 92 -8.20 11.57 3.60
CA ILE A 92 -8.91 10.88 2.49
C ILE A 92 -8.37 9.45 2.33
N TRP A 93 -7.12 9.23 2.73
CA TRP A 93 -6.33 8.02 2.51
C TRP A 93 -6.24 7.68 1.01
N THR A 94 -5.41 8.43 0.28
CA THR A 94 -5.34 8.40 -1.19
C THR A 94 -3.94 8.70 -1.69
N LEU A 95 -3.64 8.17 -2.88
CA LEU A 95 -2.46 8.44 -3.67
C LEU A 95 -2.44 9.86 -4.25
N ARG A 96 -3.63 10.34 -4.66
CA ARG A 96 -3.81 11.53 -5.50
C ARG A 96 -3.48 12.81 -4.75
N CYS A 97 -3.21 13.88 -5.50
CA CYS A 97 -3.11 15.21 -4.91
C CYS A 97 -4.51 15.63 -4.40
N PRO A 98 -4.66 16.25 -3.22
CA PRO A 98 -5.96 16.74 -2.76
C PRO A 98 -6.62 17.70 -3.75
N GLY A 99 -5.84 18.40 -4.57
CA GLY A 99 -6.34 19.29 -5.61
C GLY A 99 -6.90 18.59 -6.86
N GLU A 100 -6.79 17.27 -6.99
CA GLU A 100 -7.41 16.49 -8.08
C GLU A 100 -8.71 15.80 -7.66
N ILE A 101 -8.96 15.76 -6.35
CA ILE A 101 -10.03 14.94 -5.81
C ILE A 101 -11.28 15.81 -5.68
N LYS A 102 -12.33 15.43 -6.42
CA LYS A 102 -13.67 15.98 -6.28
C LYS A 102 -14.29 15.53 -4.95
N VAL A 103 -13.79 16.05 -3.83
CA VAL A 103 -14.24 15.60 -2.51
C VAL A 103 -15.60 16.22 -2.17
N THR A 104 -16.56 15.36 -1.89
CA THR A 104 -17.88 15.71 -1.43
C THR A 104 -17.89 15.84 0.10
N GLY A 105 -17.76 17.06 0.61
CA GLY A 105 -17.91 17.35 2.04
C GLY A 105 -17.27 18.69 2.43
N ASN A 106 -17.77 19.31 3.50
CA ASN A 106 -17.11 20.47 4.12
C ASN A 106 -16.25 19.97 5.27
N ARG A 107 -14.96 20.31 5.28
CA ARG A 107 -14.05 19.96 6.37
C ARG A 107 -13.95 21.18 7.29
N LYS A 108 -14.38 21.03 8.54
CA LYS A 108 -14.32 22.13 9.51
C LYS A 108 -12.86 22.63 9.61
N ASN A 109 -12.69 23.95 9.46
CA ASN A 109 -11.45 24.68 9.69
C ASN A 109 -10.28 24.34 8.75
N ASN A 110 -10.53 23.95 7.50
CA ASN A 110 -9.46 23.83 6.50
C ASN A 110 -9.66 24.76 5.29
N TRP A 111 -9.18 25.99 5.46
CA TRP A 111 -9.19 27.02 4.41
C TRP A 111 -8.55 26.56 3.09
N ILE A 112 -7.41 25.87 3.11
CA ILE A 112 -6.71 25.43 1.87
C ILE A 112 -7.62 24.49 1.07
N PHE A 113 -8.28 23.58 1.78
CA PHE A 113 -9.13 22.59 1.17
C PHE A 113 -10.45 23.18 0.64
N ASP A 114 -11.06 24.07 1.41
CA ASP A 114 -12.25 24.80 0.95
C ASP A 114 -11.92 25.67 -0.27
N ALA A 115 -10.74 26.30 -0.28
CA ALA A 115 -10.25 27.05 -1.44
C ALA A 115 -10.05 26.15 -2.66
N LEU A 116 -9.38 25.01 -2.50
CA LEU A 116 -9.20 24.01 -3.57
C LEU A 116 -10.53 23.54 -4.17
N LYS A 117 -11.53 23.31 -3.33
CA LYS A 117 -12.87 22.87 -3.75
C LYS A 117 -13.59 23.93 -4.58
N ILE A 118 -13.44 25.20 -4.23
CA ILE A 118 -14.02 26.30 -5.02
C ILE A 118 -13.31 26.42 -6.36
N LEU A 119 -11.97 26.35 -6.37
CA LEU A 119 -11.20 26.42 -7.61
C LEU A 119 -11.54 25.27 -8.57
N ASP A 120 -11.73 24.04 -8.05
CA ASP A 120 -12.14 22.88 -8.86
C ASP A 120 -13.53 23.08 -9.50
N ASN A 121 -14.47 23.76 -8.83
CA ASN A 121 -15.78 24.08 -9.42
C ASN A 121 -15.70 25.05 -10.60
N GLU A 122 -14.66 25.89 -10.65
CA GLU A 122 -14.39 26.82 -11.75
C GLU A 122 -13.32 26.25 -12.71
N GLU A 123 -13.04 24.95 -12.63
CA GLU A 123 -12.06 24.21 -13.45
C GLU A 123 -10.60 24.71 -13.32
N ILE A 124 -10.29 25.45 -12.25
CA ILE A 124 -8.95 25.94 -11.95
C ILE A 124 -8.19 24.87 -11.14
N LYS A 125 -7.15 24.28 -11.74
CA LYS A 125 -6.30 23.28 -11.08
C LYS A 125 -4.97 23.91 -10.63
N LEU A 126 -4.57 23.66 -9.36
CA LEU A 126 -3.27 24.11 -8.84
C LEU A 126 -2.08 23.30 -9.38
N CYS A 127 -2.33 22.06 -9.78
CA CYS A 127 -1.31 21.17 -10.28
C CYS A 127 -1.71 20.71 -11.69
N ASN A 128 -0.77 20.80 -12.62
CA ASN A 128 -0.91 20.15 -13.90
C ASN A 128 -0.26 18.76 -13.82
N HIS A 129 -1.07 17.71 -13.77
CA HIS A 129 -0.58 16.33 -13.80
C HIS A 129 -0.65 15.69 -15.19
N GLU A 130 -1.03 16.45 -16.22
CA GLU A 130 -1.05 16.03 -17.62
C GLU A 130 0.37 16.06 -18.21
N ILE A 131 1.26 16.92 -17.67
CA ILE A 131 2.68 16.96 -18.03
C ILE A 131 3.44 15.92 -17.20
N ILE A 132 3.52 14.70 -17.75
CA ILE A 132 4.32 13.61 -17.20
C ILE A 132 5.79 14.04 -17.19
N GLY A 133 6.42 14.11 -16.01
CA GLY A 133 7.88 14.05 -15.90
C GLY A 133 8.55 15.04 -14.95
N ILE A 134 7.88 16.12 -14.54
CA ILE A 134 8.56 17.19 -13.80
C ILE A 134 7.89 17.36 -12.42
N HIS A 135 8.45 16.68 -11.42
CA HIS A 135 8.15 16.82 -9.99
C HIS A 135 6.80 16.25 -9.47
N ASN A 136 6.50 14.98 -9.72
CA ASN A 136 5.43 14.23 -9.03
C ASN A 136 5.80 13.84 -7.56
N ASN A 137 6.40 14.76 -6.80
CA ASN A 137 6.88 14.50 -5.45
C ASN A 137 5.78 14.56 -4.38
N HIS A 138 4.58 15.03 -4.74
CA HIS A 138 3.41 15.12 -3.85
C HIS A 138 2.43 13.96 -4.00
N ARG A 139 2.64 13.03 -4.96
CA ARG A 139 1.91 11.76 -5.02
C ARG A 139 2.66 10.71 -4.23
N ILE A 140 1.94 9.89 -3.48
CA ILE A 140 2.53 8.72 -2.83
C ILE A 140 3.07 7.80 -3.95
N LYS A 141 4.09 6.99 -3.68
CA LYS A 141 4.58 5.98 -4.64
C LYS A 141 4.39 4.62 -3.99
N GLY A 142 3.86 3.64 -4.72
CA GLY A 142 3.70 2.30 -4.17
C GLY A 142 2.83 1.35 -4.99
N GLY A 143 1.69 1.83 -5.49
CA GLY A 143 0.72 1.01 -6.22
C GLY A 143 0.39 1.52 -7.62
N THR A 144 -0.32 0.69 -8.39
CA THR A 144 -0.70 0.97 -9.79
C THR A 144 -2.04 1.68 -9.89
N ILE A 145 -3.03 1.28 -9.08
CA ILE A 145 -4.39 1.83 -9.13
C ILE A 145 -4.88 2.21 -7.72
N ASP A 146 -5.26 3.48 -7.54
CA ASP A 146 -5.87 3.99 -6.30
C ASP A 146 -7.28 3.42 -6.15
N LEU A 147 -7.61 2.96 -4.95
CA LEU A 147 -8.95 2.46 -4.62
C LEU A 147 -10.06 3.49 -4.87
N LEU A 148 -9.75 4.78 -4.79
CA LEU A 148 -10.71 5.86 -5.07
C LEU A 148 -11.26 5.84 -6.50
N ASP A 149 -10.56 5.22 -7.44
CA ASP A 149 -10.97 5.20 -8.86
C ASP A 149 -12.11 4.23 -9.09
N ILE A 150 -12.27 3.27 -8.18
CA ILE A 150 -13.29 2.23 -8.22
C ILE A 150 -14.37 2.46 -7.17
N LEU A 151 -14.00 3.07 -6.05
CA LEU A 151 -14.91 3.28 -4.92
C LEU A 151 -15.93 4.37 -5.24
N ASP A 152 -17.21 4.10 -4.96
CA ASP A 152 -18.25 5.12 -5.11
C ASP A 152 -17.97 6.36 -4.24
N LYS A 153 -18.24 7.54 -4.81
CA LYS A 153 -18.06 8.85 -4.16
C LYS A 153 -18.67 8.93 -2.76
N LYS A 154 -19.78 8.22 -2.52
CA LYS A 154 -20.47 8.15 -1.22
C LYS A 154 -19.63 7.50 -0.11
N PHE A 155 -18.77 6.55 -0.46
CA PHE A 155 -17.97 5.80 0.50
C PHE A 155 -16.57 6.38 0.73
N ILE A 156 -16.10 7.34 -0.08
CA ILE A 156 -14.74 7.90 0.01
C ILE A 156 -14.42 8.40 1.42
N ASN A 157 -15.24 9.31 1.96
CA ASN A 157 -15.00 9.91 3.27
C ASN A 157 -15.30 8.95 4.43
N THR A 158 -16.35 8.13 4.32
CA THR A 158 -16.75 7.20 5.41
C THR A 158 -15.82 6.00 5.53
N SER A 159 -15.22 5.56 4.43
CA SER A 159 -14.28 4.44 4.41
C SER A 159 -12.87 4.81 4.82
N ALA A 160 -12.47 6.09 4.74
CA ALA A 160 -11.07 6.51 4.90
C ALA A 160 -10.42 6.03 6.20
N ALA A 161 -11.10 6.19 7.36
CA ALA A 161 -10.59 5.69 8.64
C ALA A 161 -10.46 4.16 8.68
N SER A 162 -11.43 3.46 8.07
CA SER A 162 -11.42 1.99 7.99
C SER A 162 -10.31 1.47 7.08
N ARG A 163 -10.03 2.16 5.97
CA ARG A 163 -8.94 1.86 5.03
C ARG A 163 -7.58 2.14 5.65
N LYS A 164 -7.42 3.30 6.30
CA LYS A 164 -6.21 3.70 7.02
C LYS A 164 -5.84 2.72 8.13
N SER A 165 -6.79 2.34 8.99
CA SER A 165 -6.52 1.38 10.07
C SER A 165 -6.06 0.00 9.59
N LYS A 166 -6.30 -0.34 8.32
CA LYS A 166 -5.94 -1.63 7.71
C LYS A 166 -4.81 -1.51 6.69
N ASP A 167 -4.30 -0.29 6.52
CA ASP A 167 -3.27 0.03 5.54
C ASP A 167 -3.63 -0.47 4.14
N ILE A 168 -4.81 -0.05 3.66
CA ILE A 168 -5.34 -0.39 2.33
C ILE A 168 -5.47 0.91 1.54
N MET A 169 -4.62 1.10 0.55
CA MET A 169 -4.66 2.30 -0.32
C MET A 169 -4.90 1.93 -1.78
N PHE A 170 -4.39 0.78 -2.22
CA PHE A 170 -4.44 0.34 -3.61
C PHE A 170 -5.31 -0.90 -3.79
N ILE A 171 -5.66 -1.20 -5.03
CA ILE A 171 -6.35 -2.45 -5.36
C ILE A 171 -5.45 -3.65 -5.09
N GLU A 172 -4.15 -3.53 -5.34
CA GLU A 172 -3.19 -4.63 -5.17
C GLU A 172 -3.15 -5.16 -3.74
N ASP A 173 -3.44 -4.29 -2.76
CA ASP A 173 -3.53 -4.63 -1.34
C ASP A 173 -4.70 -5.59 -1.04
N LEU A 174 -5.69 -5.69 -1.93
CA LEU A 174 -6.87 -6.53 -1.79
C LEU A 174 -6.77 -7.87 -2.53
N LEU A 175 -5.70 -8.08 -3.32
CA LEU A 175 -5.55 -9.27 -4.15
C LEU A 175 -4.76 -10.37 -3.44
N GLU A 176 -4.91 -11.61 -3.90
CA GLU A 176 -4.06 -12.75 -3.55
C GLU A 176 -2.66 -12.59 -4.16
N ALA A 177 -1.74 -13.51 -3.86
CA ALA A 177 -0.38 -13.48 -4.39
C ALA A 177 -0.31 -13.66 -5.92
N ASP A 178 -1.37 -14.17 -6.57
CA ASP A 178 -1.43 -14.30 -8.03
C ASP A 178 -1.75 -12.99 -8.77
N GLY A 179 -2.26 -11.96 -8.07
CA GLY A 179 -2.71 -10.72 -8.68
C GLY A 179 -4.00 -10.83 -9.50
N ILE A 180 -4.70 -11.97 -9.44
CA ILE A 180 -5.91 -12.26 -10.23
C ILE A 180 -7.14 -12.37 -9.32
N ASN A 181 -6.98 -13.03 -8.17
CA ASN A 181 -8.07 -13.29 -7.25
C ASN A 181 -8.08 -12.26 -6.11
N MET A 182 -9.28 -11.85 -5.68
CA MET A 182 -9.46 -10.94 -4.56
C MET A 182 -9.55 -11.70 -3.23
N LEU A 183 -8.80 -11.24 -2.21
CA LEU A 183 -8.83 -11.82 -0.86
C LEU A 183 -10.24 -11.76 -0.26
N LYS A 184 -10.58 -12.80 0.52
CA LYS A 184 -11.74 -12.75 1.42
C LYS A 184 -11.45 -11.78 2.56
N TRP A 185 -12.46 -11.03 3.01
CA TRP A 185 -12.30 -10.02 4.07
C TRP A 185 -11.60 -10.54 5.34
N LYS A 186 -11.99 -11.75 5.80
CA LYS A 186 -11.38 -12.37 6.98
C LYS A 186 -9.91 -12.73 6.75
N HIS A 187 -9.54 -13.12 5.53
CA HIS A 187 -8.15 -13.46 5.17
C HIS A 187 -7.29 -12.20 5.17
N LEU A 188 -7.78 -11.14 4.51
CA LEU A 188 -7.13 -9.82 4.47
C LEU A 188 -6.82 -9.25 5.87
N ILE A 189 -7.82 -9.28 6.76
CA ILE A 189 -7.64 -8.81 8.15
C ILE A 189 -6.55 -9.60 8.87
N LYS A 190 -6.51 -10.93 8.68
CA LYS A 190 -5.53 -11.80 9.33
C LYS A 190 -4.13 -11.65 8.76
N GLU A 191 -3.99 -11.43 7.45
CA GLU A 191 -2.69 -11.07 6.86
C GLU A 191 -2.11 -9.80 7.47
N LYS A 192 -2.96 -8.83 7.85
CA LYS A 192 -2.57 -7.59 8.52
C LYS A 192 -2.44 -7.72 10.05
N GLY A 193 -2.57 -8.92 10.61
CA GLY A 193 -2.46 -9.16 12.06
C GLY A 193 -3.60 -8.59 12.90
N LEU A 194 -4.75 -8.30 12.28
CA LEU A 194 -5.90 -7.68 12.95
C LEU A 194 -6.93 -8.72 13.41
N ASN A 195 -7.85 -8.30 14.29
CA ASN A 195 -8.92 -9.17 14.77
C ASN A 195 -10.04 -9.31 13.73
N THR A 196 -10.49 -10.55 13.48
CA THR A 196 -11.61 -10.87 12.58
C THR A 196 -12.99 -10.56 13.17
N LYS A 197 -13.07 -10.12 14.42
CA LYS A 197 -14.33 -9.70 15.04
C LYS A 197 -14.86 -8.43 14.37
N GLY A 198 -16.12 -8.47 13.94
CA GLY A 198 -16.82 -7.32 13.38
C GLY A 198 -17.54 -7.63 12.07
N ARG A 199 -18.34 -6.66 11.62
CA ARG A 199 -19.07 -6.75 10.34
C ARG A 199 -18.14 -6.40 9.18
N ILE A 200 -18.38 -7.02 8.03
CA ILE A 200 -17.72 -6.66 6.77
C ILE A 200 -18.12 -5.21 6.41
N PRO A 201 -17.16 -4.29 6.19
CA PRO A 201 -17.48 -2.91 5.83
C PRO A 201 -18.27 -2.81 4.53
N LYS A 202 -19.21 -1.86 4.48
CA LYS A 202 -20.03 -1.61 3.28
C LYS A 202 -19.19 -1.21 2.07
N TRP A 203 -18.12 -0.45 2.28
CA TRP A 203 -17.20 -0.04 1.21
C TRP A 203 -16.50 -1.24 0.56
N PHE A 204 -16.18 -2.28 1.34
CA PHE A 204 -15.55 -3.49 0.80
C PHE A 204 -16.52 -4.26 -0.10
N LYS A 205 -17.78 -4.40 0.33
CA LYS A 205 -18.84 -5.02 -0.50
C LYS A 205 -19.11 -4.26 -1.79
N ASN A 206 -19.04 -2.93 -1.76
CA ASN A 206 -19.20 -2.08 -2.94
C ASN A 206 -18.05 -2.29 -3.94
N ILE A 207 -16.84 -2.50 -3.44
CA ILE A 207 -15.71 -2.84 -4.29
C ILE A 207 -15.85 -4.24 -4.86
N GLU A 208 -16.28 -5.23 -4.06
CA GLU A 208 -16.56 -6.59 -4.54
C GLU A 208 -17.56 -6.57 -5.69
N SER A 209 -18.67 -5.84 -5.58
CA SER A 209 -19.66 -5.74 -6.67
C SER A 209 -19.14 -5.09 -7.95
N THR A 210 -18.09 -4.26 -7.83
CA THR A 210 -17.54 -3.50 -8.96
C THR A 210 -16.38 -4.23 -9.63
N LEU A 211 -15.52 -4.89 -8.85
CA LEU A 211 -14.30 -5.56 -9.30
C LEU A 211 -14.50 -7.00 -9.77
N LEU A 212 -15.41 -7.75 -9.15
CA LEU A 212 -15.57 -9.17 -9.45
C LEU A 212 -16.24 -9.38 -10.81
N GLU A 213 -15.75 -10.36 -11.56
CA GLU A 213 -16.33 -10.83 -12.83
C GLU A 213 -17.50 -11.80 -12.55
N ASP A 214 -17.28 -12.78 -11.68
CA ASP A 214 -18.28 -13.77 -11.28
C ASP A 214 -19.18 -13.25 -10.15
N LYS A 215 -20.49 -13.10 -10.45
CA LYS A 215 -21.52 -12.81 -9.45
C LYS A 215 -21.91 -14.04 -8.63
N GLU A 216 -21.60 -15.24 -9.13
CA GLU A 216 -21.98 -16.53 -8.54
C GLU A 216 -21.05 -16.97 -7.40
N GLY A 217 -19.90 -16.29 -7.23
CA GLY A 217 -19.04 -16.44 -6.04
C GLY A 217 -18.18 -17.70 -5.98
N ILE A 218 -18.12 -18.48 -7.06
CA ILE A 218 -17.28 -19.68 -7.19
C ILE A 218 -15.80 -19.27 -7.23
N SER A 219 -15.46 -18.32 -8.10
CA SER A 219 -14.13 -17.71 -8.16
C SER A 219 -14.22 -16.24 -7.72
N ARG A 220 -13.24 -15.75 -6.96
CA ARG A 220 -13.14 -14.31 -6.60
C ARG A 220 -12.28 -13.56 -7.61
N LYS A 221 -12.43 -13.89 -8.89
CA LYS A 221 -11.63 -13.35 -9.98
C LYS A 221 -12.05 -11.91 -10.30
N ILE A 222 -11.05 -11.04 -10.46
CA ILE A 222 -11.28 -9.64 -10.88
C ILE A 222 -11.47 -9.53 -12.40
N LYS A 223 -12.17 -8.50 -12.86
CA LYS A 223 -12.36 -8.22 -14.29
C LYS A 223 -11.02 -8.06 -15.03
N ASN A 224 -10.95 -8.63 -16.24
CA ASN A 224 -9.75 -8.64 -17.08
C ASN A 224 -9.15 -7.24 -17.34
N ASN A 225 -9.97 -6.19 -17.38
CA ASN A 225 -9.51 -4.80 -17.58
C ASN A 225 -8.50 -4.34 -16.52
N TYR A 226 -8.52 -4.93 -15.32
CA TYR A 226 -7.61 -4.58 -14.24
C TYR A 226 -6.40 -5.52 -14.14
N ILE A 227 -6.53 -6.76 -14.61
CA ILE A 227 -5.47 -7.79 -14.49
C ILE A 227 -4.20 -7.38 -15.23
N SER A 228 -4.33 -6.84 -16.44
CA SER A 228 -3.17 -6.46 -17.27
C SER A 228 -2.40 -5.26 -16.73
N VAL A 229 -3.06 -4.41 -15.93
CA VAL A 229 -2.49 -3.17 -15.39
C VAL A 229 -1.84 -3.42 -14.03
N ILE A 230 -2.42 -4.32 -13.23
CA ILE A 230 -2.01 -4.56 -11.86
C ILE A 230 -0.74 -5.41 -11.81
N GLN A 231 0.34 -4.83 -11.29
CA GLN A 231 1.57 -5.57 -10.95
C GLN A 231 1.69 -5.69 -9.45
N LYS A 232 1.40 -6.88 -8.91
CA LYS A 232 1.62 -7.14 -7.48
C LYS A 232 3.12 -7.34 -7.22
N LYS A 233 3.76 -6.30 -6.69
CA LYS A 233 5.21 -6.31 -6.38
C LYS A 233 5.50 -6.81 -4.96
N ASN A 234 4.57 -6.60 -4.03
CA ASN A 234 4.76 -6.92 -2.62
C ASN A 234 3.84 -8.07 -2.21
N ILE A 235 4.45 -9.18 -1.78
CA ILE A 235 3.74 -10.33 -1.22
C ILE A 235 4.00 -10.35 0.28
N ASN A 236 2.93 -10.32 1.07
CA ASN A 236 3.05 -10.38 2.53
C ASN A 236 3.24 -11.84 2.99
N ILE A 237 4.40 -12.11 3.61
CA ILE A 237 4.77 -13.43 4.12
C ILE A 237 5.14 -13.33 5.60
N ASN A 238 4.51 -14.18 6.41
CA ASN A 238 4.83 -14.35 7.82
C ASN A 238 5.82 -15.51 7.98
N TYR A 239 7.11 -15.20 7.97
CA TYR A 239 8.17 -16.20 8.09
C TYR A 239 8.06 -17.01 9.38
N PHE A 240 8.42 -18.29 9.26
CA PHE A 240 8.59 -19.13 10.43
C PHE A 240 9.97 -18.87 11.06
N ASP A 241 10.02 -18.86 12.39
CA ASP A 241 11.27 -18.84 13.15
C ASP A 241 11.18 -19.94 14.20
N GLU A 242 12.08 -20.93 14.09
CA GLU A 242 12.21 -22.05 15.03
C GLU A 242 12.48 -21.64 16.48
N ASN A 243 13.07 -20.46 16.70
CA ASN A 243 13.44 -19.99 18.04
C ASN A 243 12.26 -19.37 18.78
N GLU A 244 11.25 -18.87 18.05
CA GLU A 244 10.07 -18.25 18.65
C GLU A 244 9.11 -19.27 19.27
N LYS A 245 8.33 -18.82 20.26
CA LYS A 245 7.18 -19.59 20.75
C LYS A 245 6.02 -19.40 19.77
N ILE A 246 5.62 -20.47 19.10
CA ILE A 246 4.47 -20.45 18.20
C ILE A 246 3.17 -20.47 19.00
N SER A 247 2.24 -19.59 18.63
CA SER A 247 0.90 -19.60 19.23
C SER A 247 0.14 -20.86 18.83
N LYS A 248 -0.70 -21.39 19.73
CA LYS A 248 -1.50 -22.61 19.45
C LYS A 248 -2.43 -22.47 18.24
N ASN A 249 -2.71 -21.24 17.81
CA ASN A 249 -3.64 -20.92 16.72
C ASN A 249 -2.95 -20.77 15.36
N GLN A 250 -1.68 -21.17 15.24
CA GLN A 250 -0.95 -21.13 13.98
C GLN A 250 -0.72 -22.55 13.43
N ILE A 251 -0.59 -22.61 12.11
CA ILE A 251 -0.06 -23.74 11.36
C ILE A 251 1.16 -23.26 10.58
N ILE A 252 2.06 -24.18 10.31
CA ILE A 252 3.28 -23.97 9.55
C ILE A 252 3.09 -24.67 8.22
N THR A 253 3.42 -24.00 7.12
CA THR A 253 3.33 -24.59 5.78
C THR A 253 4.53 -24.24 4.93
N TRP A 254 4.87 -25.16 4.03
CA TRP A 254 5.88 -25.02 3.00
C TRP A 254 5.56 -25.97 1.83
N ASN A 255 6.24 -25.82 0.69
CA ASN A 255 6.14 -26.75 -0.43
C ASN A 255 7.42 -27.58 -0.54
N ASP A 256 7.29 -28.90 -0.63
CA ASP A 256 8.38 -29.78 -1.07
C ASP A 256 8.42 -29.82 -2.63
N LEU A 257 9.51 -30.32 -3.22
CA LEU A 257 9.68 -30.42 -4.68
C LEU A 257 8.51 -31.18 -5.32
N ASN A 258 7.77 -30.51 -6.20
CA ASN A 258 6.66 -31.07 -6.98
C ASN A 258 5.54 -31.70 -6.13
N GLU A 259 5.39 -31.27 -4.88
CA GLU A 259 4.34 -31.76 -3.99
C GLU A 259 3.38 -30.66 -3.55
N PHE A 260 2.18 -31.09 -3.14
CA PHE A 260 1.21 -30.24 -2.47
C PHE A 260 1.78 -29.65 -1.17
N PRO A 261 1.24 -28.50 -0.70
CA PRO A 261 1.74 -27.82 0.48
C PRO A 261 1.61 -28.74 1.70
N LEU A 262 2.69 -28.82 2.47
CA LEU A 262 2.68 -29.51 3.76
C LEU A 262 2.10 -28.59 4.82
N PHE A 263 1.35 -29.16 5.75
CA PHE A 263 0.73 -28.44 6.86
C PHE A 263 1.11 -29.08 8.18
N VAL A 264 1.55 -28.27 9.14
CA VAL A 264 2.05 -28.75 10.43
C VAL A 264 1.61 -27.88 11.59
N GLU A 265 1.21 -28.52 12.70
CA GLU A 265 1.07 -27.85 14.00
C GLU A 265 2.33 -28.04 14.83
N ASP A 266 3.00 -26.97 15.28
CA ASP A 266 4.15 -27.09 16.18
C ASP A 266 3.76 -27.82 17.46
N ARG A 267 4.60 -28.78 17.89
CA ARG A 267 4.37 -29.58 19.08
C ARG A 267 5.53 -29.48 20.06
N LYS A 268 6.75 -29.75 19.60
CA LYS A 268 7.91 -29.89 20.48
C LYS A 268 9.23 -29.53 19.80
N LYS A 269 10.24 -29.27 20.63
CA LYS A 269 11.63 -29.21 20.17
C LYS A 269 12.11 -30.59 19.74
N SER A 270 12.94 -30.57 18.72
CA SER A 270 13.62 -31.72 18.14
C SER A 270 15.00 -31.87 18.77
N PHE A 271 15.50 -33.11 18.82
CA PHE A 271 16.90 -33.42 19.17
C PHE A 271 17.77 -33.66 17.92
N SER A 272 17.21 -33.47 16.72
CA SER A 272 17.96 -33.59 15.46
C SER A 272 19.03 -32.50 15.35
N LYS A 273 20.16 -32.83 14.72
CA LYS A 273 21.21 -31.87 14.38
C LYS A 273 20.77 -30.87 13.30
N HIS A 274 19.80 -31.24 12.46
CA HIS A 274 19.39 -30.47 11.28
C HIS A 274 18.06 -29.74 11.44
N TYR A 275 17.17 -30.23 12.30
CA TYR A 275 15.84 -29.67 12.51
C TYR A 275 15.64 -29.39 13.99
N LYS A 276 15.25 -28.17 14.36
CA LYS A 276 15.04 -27.81 15.79
C LYS A 276 13.61 -28.07 16.27
N ARG A 277 12.65 -28.24 15.37
CA ARG A 277 11.22 -28.41 15.72
C ARG A 277 10.59 -29.64 15.06
N ILE A 278 9.65 -30.24 15.77
CA ILE A 278 8.79 -31.33 15.31
C ILE A 278 7.36 -30.89 15.51
N GLY A 279 6.53 -31.11 14.50
CA GLY A 279 5.11 -30.85 14.59
C GLY A 279 4.25 -32.02 14.13
N ARG A 280 2.95 -31.89 14.38
CA ARG A 280 1.92 -32.83 13.94
C ARG A 280 1.55 -32.54 12.49
N HIS A 281 1.64 -33.56 11.64
CA HIS A 281 1.29 -33.46 10.22
C HIS A 281 -0.22 -33.39 10.03
N LEU A 282 -0.66 -32.44 9.21
CA LEU A 282 -2.04 -32.26 8.77
C LEU A 282 -2.12 -32.53 7.26
N ILE A 283 -3.17 -33.22 6.83
CA ILE A 283 -3.47 -33.50 5.41
C ILE A 283 -4.78 -32.81 5.03
N MET A 284 -4.93 -32.54 3.74
CA MET A 284 -6.18 -32.04 3.18
C MET A 284 -7.19 -33.19 3.10
N ASP A 285 -8.42 -32.92 3.53
CA ASP A 285 -9.55 -33.85 3.45
C ASP A 285 -10.25 -33.74 2.09
N GLY A 286 -10.61 -34.88 1.51
CA GLY A 286 -11.25 -35.01 0.19
C GLY A 286 -10.29 -35.30 -0.98
N ASP A 287 -10.87 -35.76 -2.10
CA ASP A 287 -10.15 -36.13 -3.33
C ASP A 287 -10.02 -34.97 -4.33
N GLU A 288 -10.95 -34.00 -4.28
CA GLU A 288 -10.94 -32.80 -5.11
C GLU A 288 -10.73 -31.54 -4.25
N TYR A 289 -9.65 -30.80 -4.55
CA TYR A 289 -9.30 -29.60 -3.80
C TYR A 289 -9.77 -28.32 -4.49
N ASP A 290 -10.61 -27.57 -3.77
CA ASP A 290 -11.02 -26.23 -4.21
C ASP A 290 -9.93 -25.19 -3.96
N LEU A 291 -9.30 -24.74 -5.04
CA LEU A 291 -8.25 -23.73 -5.05
C LEU A 291 -8.73 -22.36 -4.52
N HIS A 292 -10.02 -22.04 -4.65
CA HIS A 292 -10.61 -20.75 -4.27
C HIS A 292 -11.14 -20.73 -2.83
N ASN A 293 -11.07 -21.86 -2.13
CA ASN A 293 -11.47 -21.99 -0.74
C ASN A 293 -10.29 -22.34 0.19
N SER A 294 -10.53 -22.17 1.49
CA SER A 294 -9.58 -22.62 2.50
C SER A 294 -9.65 -24.15 2.60
N PRO A 295 -8.51 -24.86 2.54
CA PRO A 295 -8.50 -26.31 2.63
C PRO A 295 -9.05 -26.79 3.99
N ASN A 296 -9.76 -27.91 3.98
CA ASN A 296 -10.15 -28.63 5.18
C ASN A 296 -8.97 -29.49 5.61
N LEU A 297 -8.41 -29.24 6.79
CA LEU A 297 -7.26 -29.99 7.29
C LEU A 297 -7.67 -30.93 8.41
N ILE A 298 -7.25 -32.19 8.30
CA ILE A 298 -7.39 -33.22 9.34
C ILE A 298 -6.01 -33.74 9.76
N PRO A 299 -5.87 -34.23 11.00
CA PRO A 299 -4.64 -34.89 11.43
C PRO A 299 -4.32 -36.12 10.61
N CYS A 300 -3.08 -36.25 10.16
CA CYS A 300 -2.61 -37.44 9.47
C CYS A 300 -2.46 -38.61 10.46
N GLU A 301 -3.07 -39.76 10.14
CA GLU A 301 -2.99 -40.99 10.95
C GLU A 301 -1.63 -41.71 10.84
N GLY A 302 -0.85 -41.41 9.81
CA GLY A 302 0.49 -41.97 9.59
C GLY A 302 0.85 -41.97 8.11
N CYS A 303 2.00 -41.42 7.74
CA CYS A 303 2.51 -41.44 6.37
C CYS A 303 4.00 -41.81 6.36
N PHE A 304 4.59 -41.91 5.17
CA PHE A 304 6.02 -42.22 4.99
C PHE A 304 6.96 -41.20 5.65
N ARG A 305 6.50 -39.97 5.89
CA ARG A 305 7.26 -38.91 6.59
C ARG A 305 7.23 -39.06 8.11
N ASN A 306 6.41 -39.96 8.66
CA ASN A 306 6.22 -40.07 10.10
C ASN A 306 7.51 -40.51 10.80
N ILE A 307 7.98 -39.68 11.73
CA ILE A 307 9.16 -39.98 12.56
C ILE A 307 8.79 -40.69 13.87
N GLY A 308 7.49 -40.89 14.13
CA GLY A 308 6.98 -41.58 15.31
C GLY A 308 7.33 -43.06 15.31
N LYS A 309 8.08 -43.51 16.33
CA LYS A 309 8.48 -44.93 16.48
C LYS A 309 7.39 -45.86 17.03
N LYS A 310 6.30 -45.31 17.59
CA LYS A 310 5.20 -46.08 18.21
C LYS A 310 4.01 -46.15 17.25
N LYS A 311 3.81 -47.31 16.60
CA LYS A 311 2.67 -47.57 15.68
C LYS A 311 1.29 -47.47 16.36
N GLU A 312 1.23 -47.61 17.69
CA GLU A 312 -0.02 -47.58 18.46
C GLU A 312 -0.65 -46.18 18.58
N LYS A 313 0.14 -45.10 18.40
CA LYS A 313 -0.40 -43.74 18.40
C LYS A 313 -0.73 -43.34 16.96
N LYS A 314 -2.02 -43.10 16.67
CA LYS A 314 -2.52 -42.47 15.43
C LYS A 314 -2.10 -40.99 15.31
N GLU A 315 -0.83 -40.68 15.51
CA GLU A 315 -0.27 -39.33 15.37
C GLU A 315 0.95 -39.37 14.45
N CYS A 316 0.81 -38.75 13.28
CA CYS A 316 1.93 -38.50 12.38
C CYS A 316 2.72 -37.26 12.81
N LEU A 317 4.01 -37.44 13.12
CA LEU A 317 4.94 -36.37 13.45
C LEU A 317 5.96 -36.19 12.34
N ILE A 318 6.26 -34.96 11.97
CA ILE A 318 7.28 -34.65 10.95
C ILE A 318 8.21 -33.52 11.42
N TYR A 319 9.41 -33.49 10.85
CA TYR A 319 10.33 -32.36 11.03
C TYR A 319 9.83 -31.14 10.27
N ILE A 320 9.99 -29.96 10.87
CA ILE A 320 9.62 -28.68 10.25
C ILE A 320 10.85 -28.11 9.55
N ASN A 321 10.72 -27.76 8.27
CA ASN A 321 11.78 -27.11 7.51
C ASN A 321 11.75 -25.59 7.72
N ASN A 322 12.70 -25.03 8.45
CA ASN A 322 12.72 -23.59 8.75
C ASN A 322 12.91 -22.71 7.50
N ASP A 323 13.77 -23.13 6.57
CA ASP A 323 14.29 -22.27 5.51
C ASP A 323 13.21 -21.83 4.51
N PHE A 324 12.15 -22.63 4.36
CA PHE A 324 11.08 -22.39 3.38
C PHE A 324 9.69 -22.37 4.00
N SER A 325 9.60 -22.31 5.33
CA SER A 325 8.31 -22.35 6.00
C SER A 325 7.80 -20.99 6.44
N ARG A 326 6.48 -20.89 6.47
CA ARG A 326 5.75 -19.72 6.94
C ARG A 326 4.62 -20.10 7.86
N LYS A 327 4.22 -19.15 8.70
CA LYS A 327 3.14 -19.26 9.68
C LYS A 327 1.83 -18.75 9.07
N ILE A 328 0.74 -19.48 9.27
CA ILE A 328 -0.61 -19.04 8.94
C ILE A 328 -1.50 -19.24 10.17
N GLU A 329 -2.35 -18.26 10.46
CA GLU A 329 -3.38 -18.46 11.49
C GLU A 329 -4.46 -19.45 11.01
N LYS A 330 -4.90 -20.31 11.92
CA LYS A 330 -5.98 -21.28 11.69
C LYS A 330 -7.21 -20.96 12.53
N ARG A 331 -8.34 -21.50 12.10
CA ARG A 331 -9.60 -21.60 12.84
C ARG A 331 -10.05 -23.06 12.89
N LYS A 332 -10.82 -23.40 13.91
CA LYS A 332 -11.59 -24.63 13.93
C LYS A 332 -12.98 -24.35 13.38
N GLU A 333 -13.42 -25.17 12.44
CA GLU A 333 -14.72 -25.07 11.80
C GLU A 333 -15.27 -26.49 11.70
N ASN A 334 -16.23 -26.81 12.57
CA ASN A 334 -16.68 -28.17 12.84
C ASN A 334 -15.50 -29.06 13.27
N GLU A 335 -15.30 -30.19 12.58
CA GLU A 335 -14.22 -31.13 12.83
C GLU A 335 -12.91 -30.75 12.11
N PHE A 336 -12.95 -29.74 11.24
CA PHE A 336 -11.83 -29.36 10.38
C PHE A 336 -11.03 -28.20 10.95
N ILE A 337 -9.72 -28.24 10.67
CA ILE A 337 -8.82 -27.10 10.84
C ILE A 337 -8.76 -26.37 9.51
N LYS A 338 -9.08 -25.06 9.49
CA LYS A 338 -9.00 -24.24 8.26
C LYS A 338 -8.03 -23.07 8.42
N PRO A 339 -7.11 -22.84 7.47
CA PRO A 339 -6.29 -21.63 7.47
C PRO A 339 -7.11 -20.38 7.09
N TYR A 340 -6.65 -19.20 7.49
CA TYR A 340 -7.18 -17.91 7.00
C TYR A 340 -6.58 -17.49 5.64
N GLU A 341 -6.38 -18.45 4.75
CA GLU A 341 -5.98 -18.24 3.35
C GLU A 341 -6.70 -19.26 2.45
N THR A 342 -6.76 -18.99 1.16
CA THR A 342 -7.22 -19.94 0.13
C THR A 342 -6.06 -20.86 -0.27
N LEU A 343 -6.37 -22.05 -0.79
CA LEU A 343 -5.33 -22.99 -1.22
C LEU A 343 -4.45 -22.40 -2.34
N ASN A 344 -5.05 -21.68 -3.30
CA ASN A 344 -4.31 -20.97 -4.35
C ASN A 344 -3.32 -19.95 -3.79
N ASN A 345 -3.76 -19.08 -2.88
CA ASN A 345 -2.87 -18.11 -2.24
C ASN A 345 -1.74 -18.80 -1.46
N ILE A 346 -2.05 -19.95 -0.83
CA ILE A 346 -1.04 -20.73 -0.11
C ILE A 346 0.05 -21.25 -1.05
N LEU A 347 -0.36 -21.88 -2.14
CA LEU A 347 0.54 -22.42 -3.17
C LEU A 347 1.43 -21.32 -3.74
N LYS A 348 0.85 -20.19 -4.13
CA LYS A 348 1.57 -19.07 -4.75
C LYS A 348 2.59 -18.46 -3.79
N LYS A 349 2.21 -18.21 -2.53
CA LYS A 349 3.14 -17.67 -1.52
C LYS A 349 4.26 -18.65 -1.18
N ASN A 350 3.97 -19.93 -1.02
CA ASN A 350 4.99 -20.93 -0.72
C ASN A 350 5.98 -21.08 -1.89
N THR A 351 5.49 -21.06 -3.12
CA THR A 351 6.34 -21.11 -4.33
C THR A 351 7.21 -19.86 -4.44
N TRP A 352 6.64 -18.68 -4.21
CA TRP A 352 7.39 -17.43 -4.21
C TRP A 352 8.47 -17.41 -3.13
N LEU A 353 8.14 -17.81 -1.89
CA LEU A 353 9.08 -17.87 -0.77
C LEU A 353 10.26 -18.77 -1.11
N ARG A 354 9.98 -19.92 -1.71
CA ARG A 354 11.01 -20.85 -2.11
C ARG A 354 11.94 -20.27 -3.17
N ASN A 355 11.40 -19.69 -4.23
CA ASN A 355 12.20 -19.07 -5.29
C ASN A 355 13.08 -17.95 -4.73
N GLN A 356 12.54 -17.11 -3.86
CA GLN A 356 13.29 -16.04 -3.22
C GLN A 356 14.45 -16.58 -2.37
N MET A 357 14.19 -17.60 -1.54
CA MET A 357 15.23 -18.21 -0.70
C MET A 357 16.29 -18.96 -1.52
N GLU A 358 15.91 -19.55 -2.67
CA GLU A 358 16.86 -20.14 -3.62
C GLU A 358 17.74 -19.08 -4.28
N GLU A 359 17.18 -17.95 -4.70
CA GLU A 359 17.93 -16.79 -5.21
C GLU A 359 18.90 -16.23 -4.15
N GLU A 360 18.46 -16.06 -2.90
CA GLU A 360 19.32 -15.62 -1.80
C GLU A 360 20.47 -16.61 -1.52
N ARG A 361 20.23 -17.92 -1.64
CA ARG A 361 21.29 -18.94 -1.52
C ARG A 361 22.31 -18.85 -2.66
N VAL A 362 21.85 -18.57 -3.87
CA VAL A 362 22.71 -18.36 -5.04
C VAL A 362 23.55 -17.09 -4.85
N ASP A 363 22.94 -15.99 -4.44
CA ASP A 363 23.62 -14.71 -4.20
C ASP A 363 24.65 -14.81 -3.06
N THR A 364 24.30 -15.47 -1.95
CA THR A 364 25.25 -15.70 -0.86
C THR A 364 26.42 -16.59 -1.30
N ALA A 365 26.19 -17.59 -2.15
CA ALA A 365 27.25 -18.39 -2.74
C ALA A 365 28.16 -17.57 -3.67
N PHE A 366 27.58 -16.70 -4.51
CA PHE A 366 28.34 -15.77 -5.34
C PHE A 366 29.17 -14.79 -4.49
N ASN A 367 28.58 -14.22 -3.45
CA ASN A 367 29.27 -13.31 -2.53
C ASN A 367 30.46 -14.00 -1.84
N LYS A 368 30.28 -15.25 -1.36
CA LYS A 368 31.39 -16.06 -0.81
C LYS A 368 32.50 -16.30 -1.83
N ARG A 369 32.15 -16.62 -3.09
CA ARG A 369 33.14 -16.78 -4.18
C ARG A 369 33.89 -15.47 -4.45
N ILE A 370 33.18 -14.34 -4.48
CA ILE A 370 33.79 -13.01 -4.65
C ILE A 370 34.77 -12.70 -3.50
N GLU A 371 34.42 -13.03 -2.25
CA GLU A 371 35.33 -12.87 -1.12
C GLU A 371 36.60 -13.72 -1.24
N ILE A 372 36.47 -14.98 -1.66
CA ILE A 372 37.62 -15.86 -1.90
C ILE A 372 38.51 -15.27 -3.00
N ILE A 373 37.94 -14.80 -4.11
CA ILE A 373 38.68 -14.16 -5.20
C ILE A 373 39.39 -12.89 -4.71
N LYS A 374 38.72 -12.05 -3.91
CA LYS A 374 39.32 -10.85 -3.29
C LYS A 374 40.51 -11.23 -2.40
N LYS A 375 40.39 -12.28 -1.58
CA LYS A 375 41.49 -12.81 -0.74
C LYS A 375 42.67 -13.30 -1.59
N ILE A 376 42.41 -14.06 -2.66
CA ILE A 376 43.45 -14.53 -3.59
C ILE A 376 44.16 -13.35 -4.28
N LYS A 377 43.40 -12.35 -4.78
CA LYS A 377 43.97 -11.16 -5.43
C LYS A 377 44.83 -10.35 -4.46
N LYS A 378 44.41 -10.22 -3.19
CA LYS A 378 45.20 -9.60 -2.12
C LYS A 378 46.51 -10.35 -1.86
N ASN A 379 46.44 -11.69 -1.75
CA ASN A 379 47.62 -12.53 -1.56
C ASN A 379 48.59 -12.48 -2.75
N ASN A 380 48.08 -12.49 -3.98
CA ASN A 380 48.90 -12.35 -5.19
C ASN A 380 49.58 -10.97 -5.28
N ASN A 381 48.90 -9.90 -4.87
CA ASN A 381 49.51 -8.57 -4.79
C ASN A 381 50.63 -8.52 -3.73
N ILE A 382 50.45 -9.19 -2.59
CA ILE A 382 51.49 -9.34 -1.56
C ILE A 382 52.69 -10.13 -2.14
N LEU A 383 52.44 -11.22 -2.87
CA LEU A 383 53.49 -12.02 -3.51
C LEU A 383 54.27 -11.22 -4.55
N LYS A 384 53.58 -10.43 -5.39
CA LYS A 384 54.21 -9.51 -6.36
C LYS A 384 55.06 -8.45 -5.66
N LYS A 385 54.60 -7.88 -4.54
CA LYS A 385 55.39 -6.94 -3.71
C LYS A 385 56.63 -7.62 -3.10
N LYS A 386 56.52 -8.86 -2.60
CA LYS A 386 57.66 -9.64 -2.09
C LYS A 386 58.67 -9.99 -3.20
N LYS A 387 58.21 -10.36 -4.40
CA LYS A 387 59.09 -10.60 -5.57
C LYS A 387 59.81 -9.32 -6.02
N LYS A 388 59.14 -8.15 -6.02
CA LYS A 388 59.80 -6.85 -6.28
C LYS A 388 60.85 -6.49 -5.22
N LYS A 389 60.58 -6.76 -3.93
CA LYS A 389 61.57 -6.58 -2.86
C LYS A 389 62.78 -7.53 -3.01
N LYS A 390 62.56 -8.81 -3.30
CA LYS A 390 63.65 -9.76 -3.58
C LYS A 390 64.49 -9.35 -4.80
N LYS A 391 63.88 -8.87 -5.89
CA LYS A 391 64.63 -8.34 -7.04
C LYS A 391 65.49 -7.12 -6.67
N LYS A 392 65.00 -6.21 -5.83
CA LYS A 392 65.82 -5.08 -5.31
C LYS A 392 67.04 -5.58 -4.51
N ILE A 393 66.83 -6.54 -3.60
CA ILE A 393 67.90 -7.11 -2.75
C ILE A 393 68.93 -7.92 -3.57
N ILE A 394 68.57 -8.48 -4.72
CA ILE A 394 69.51 -9.19 -5.62
C ILE A 394 70.28 -8.21 -6.53
N ILE A 395 69.74 -7.01 -6.78
CA ILE A 395 70.39 -5.99 -7.61
C ILE A 395 71.32 -5.10 -6.78
N ASP A 396 71.07 -4.91 -5.48
CA ASP A 396 71.90 -4.07 -4.61
C ASP A 396 73.34 -4.57 -4.33
N PRO A 397 73.71 -5.87 -4.38
CA PRO A 397 75.11 -6.28 -4.27
C PRO A 397 75.92 -6.05 -5.55
N LEU A 398 75.27 -5.96 -6.72
CA LEU A 398 75.94 -5.78 -8.03
C LEU A 398 76.32 -4.32 -8.34
N LEU A 399 75.98 -3.37 -7.45
CA LEU A 399 76.35 -1.96 -7.56
C LEU A 399 77.37 -1.52 -6.48
N SER A 400 77.94 -2.45 -5.73
CA SER A 400 79.01 -2.19 -4.74
C SER A 400 80.39 -2.73 -5.15
N GLN A 401 80.52 -3.24 -6.38
CA GLN A 401 81.80 -3.57 -7.01
C GLN A 401 81.93 -2.80 -8.33
N LYS A 402 82.17 -1.49 -8.22
CA LYS A 402 82.94 -0.71 -9.19
C LYS A 402 83.43 0.58 -8.56
#